data_AF-A0A2V6PL84-F1
#
_entry.id   AF-A0A2V6PL84-F1
#
_cell.length_a   1.000
_cell.length_b   1.000
_cell.length_c   1.000
_cell.angle_alpha   90.00
_cell.angle_beta   90.00
_cell.angle_gamma   90.00
#
_symmetry.space_group_name_H-M   'P 1'
#
loop_
_entity.id
_entity.type
_entity.pdbx_description
1 polymer ?
#
loop_
_entity_poly.entity_id
_entity_poly.type
_entity_poly.pdbx_seq_one_letter_code
_entity_poly.pdbx_strand_id
1 'polypeptide(L)'
;MAQFPEDQPARECLVRWGDPPQGGNFGTYRFWMTQATLNRWSKREHLSNKPLDCTFVYGNYRVIYNIGGQYSGSPYHAPGFNSPVGNVCDYVLNFPEDDPLLGETDFTLQWPGNGGGDNTYQREQTAYWIANQIGLPYCYRRHVNLLINGSRRAEMFEDVQQ
;
A
#
# COMPACT_ATOMS: atom_id res chain seq x y z
N MET A 1 -29.77 -6.05 -14.29
CA MET A 1 -29.21 -6.25 -12.93
C MET A 1 -27.87 -5.55 -12.90
N ALA A 2 -27.58 -4.77 -11.86
CA ALA A 2 -26.24 -4.24 -11.65
C ALA A 2 -25.38 -5.35 -11.01
N GLN A 3 -24.23 -5.65 -11.59
CA GLN A 3 -23.26 -6.64 -11.12
C GLN A 3 -21.97 -5.90 -10.79
N PHE A 4 -21.35 -6.22 -9.66
CA PHE A 4 -20.10 -5.60 -9.22
C PHE A 4 -19.12 -6.68 -8.73
N PRO A 5 -17.85 -6.66 -9.18
CA PRO A 5 -17.34 -5.80 -10.25
C PRO A 5 -17.95 -6.16 -11.62
N GLU A 6 -17.98 -5.21 -12.56
CA GLU A 6 -18.66 -5.36 -13.85
C GLU A 6 -18.13 -6.53 -14.70
N ASP A 7 -16.88 -6.93 -14.48
CA ASP A 7 -16.14 -7.97 -15.19
C ASP A 7 -15.93 -9.24 -14.34
N GLN A 8 -16.76 -9.46 -13.31
CA GLN A 8 -16.76 -10.71 -12.55
C GLN A 8 -16.86 -11.93 -13.50
N PRO A 9 -16.09 -13.02 -13.29
CA PRO A 9 -15.21 -13.30 -12.15
C PRO A 9 -13.75 -12.90 -12.35
N ALA A 10 -13.42 -12.04 -13.32
CA ALA A 10 -12.04 -11.62 -13.54
C ALA A 10 -11.47 -10.83 -12.35
N ARG A 11 -12.32 -10.05 -11.67
CA ARG A 11 -12.04 -9.32 -10.43
C ARG A 11 -12.97 -9.77 -9.30
N GLU A 12 -12.51 -9.63 -8.06
CA GLU A 12 -13.22 -10.10 -6.87
C GLU A 12 -13.14 -9.09 -5.72
N CYS A 13 -14.24 -8.94 -4.99
CA CYS A 13 -14.38 -8.02 -3.86
C CYS A 13 -13.94 -8.65 -2.53
N LEU A 14 -12.66 -9.03 -2.43
CA LEU A 14 -12.14 -9.80 -1.30
C LEU A 14 -12.07 -9.00 0.00
N VAL A 15 -12.64 -9.52 1.07
CA VAL A 15 -12.44 -9.06 2.45
C VAL A 15 -12.22 -10.25 3.37
N ARG A 16 -11.55 -10.02 4.51
CA ARG A 16 -11.31 -11.03 5.53
C ARG A 16 -11.90 -10.59 6.86
N TRP A 17 -12.53 -11.54 7.55
CA TRP A 17 -13.02 -11.37 8.91
C TRP A 17 -12.08 -11.99 9.94
N GLY A 18 -12.11 -11.46 11.17
CA GLY A 18 -11.35 -12.01 12.28
C GLY A 18 -9.84 -11.73 12.24
N ASP A 19 -9.41 -10.74 11.45
CA ASP A 19 -8.03 -10.30 11.46
C ASP A 19 -7.66 -9.70 12.83
N PRO A 20 -6.50 -10.07 13.41
CA PRO A 20 -6.08 -9.52 14.70
C PRO A 20 -6.01 -7.99 14.68
N PRO A 21 -6.48 -7.31 15.73
CA PRO A 21 -6.30 -5.87 15.86
C PRO A 21 -4.80 -5.55 15.89
N GLN A 22 -4.41 -4.47 15.25
CA GLN A 22 -3.05 -3.94 15.39
C GLN A 22 -3.04 -3.00 16.59
N GLY A 23 -2.02 -3.12 17.44
CA GLY A 23 -1.85 -2.23 18.58
C GLY A 23 -1.43 -0.81 18.17
N GLY A 24 -1.57 0.14 19.10
CA GLY A 24 -1.15 1.54 18.92
C GLY A 24 -2.20 2.42 18.25
N ASN A 25 -1.78 3.66 17.93
CA ASN A 25 -2.67 4.71 17.39
C ASN A 25 -2.45 4.97 15.89
N PHE A 26 -1.61 4.16 15.24
CA PHE A 26 -1.34 4.29 13.81
C PHE A 26 -2.45 3.67 12.97
N GLY A 27 -2.72 4.27 11.80
CA GLY A 27 -3.67 3.72 10.84
C GLY A 27 -3.30 2.29 10.46
N THR A 28 -4.29 1.43 10.29
CA THR A 28 -4.06 0.06 9.81
C THR A 28 -4.60 -0.08 8.40
N TYR A 29 -3.71 -0.31 7.45
CA TYR A 29 -4.01 -0.54 6.05
C TYR A 29 -3.88 -2.02 5.74
N ARG A 30 -4.91 -2.56 5.10
CA ARG A 30 -4.87 -3.91 4.56
C ARG A 30 -5.19 -3.83 3.09
N PHE A 31 -4.54 -4.66 2.28
CA PHE A 31 -5.12 -4.99 1.00
C PHE A 31 -5.07 -6.48 0.71
N TRP A 32 -6.13 -6.92 0.05
CA TRP A 32 -6.43 -8.31 -0.24
C TRP A 32 -6.39 -8.52 -1.75
N MET A 33 -5.88 -9.67 -2.16
CA MET A 33 -5.86 -10.08 -3.55
C MET A 33 -6.04 -11.59 -3.64
N THR A 34 -6.60 -12.06 -4.75
CA THR A 34 -6.77 -13.49 -5.00
C THR A 34 -5.41 -14.19 -5.07
N GLN A 35 -5.40 -15.50 -4.85
CA GLN A 35 -4.17 -16.28 -5.04
C GLN A 35 -3.66 -16.19 -6.49
N ALA A 36 -4.57 -16.07 -7.47
CA ALA A 36 -4.21 -15.87 -8.87
C ALA A 36 -3.47 -14.53 -9.08
N THR A 37 -4.00 -13.44 -8.51
CA THR A 37 -3.33 -12.13 -8.53
C THR A 37 -1.98 -12.18 -7.84
N LEU A 38 -1.90 -12.80 -6.65
CA LEU A 38 -0.64 -12.93 -5.91
C LEU A 38 0.42 -13.70 -6.73
N ASN A 39 0.02 -14.82 -7.35
CA ASN A 39 0.89 -15.63 -8.19
C ASN A 39 1.37 -14.85 -9.42
N ARG A 40 0.49 -14.05 -10.04
CA ARG A 40 0.83 -13.20 -11.19
C ARG A 40 1.81 -12.10 -10.78
N TRP A 41 1.54 -11.39 -9.69
CA TRP A 41 2.41 -10.33 -9.18
C TRP A 41 3.80 -10.84 -8.85
N SER A 42 3.89 -12.04 -8.25
CA SER A 42 5.17 -12.66 -7.87
C SER A 42 6.03 -13.11 -9.07
N LYS A 43 5.43 -13.31 -10.25
CA LYS A 43 6.13 -13.86 -11.43
C LYS A 43 6.39 -12.84 -12.53
N ARG A 44 5.55 -11.82 -12.64
CA ARG A 44 5.69 -10.79 -13.67
C ARG A 44 6.90 -9.89 -13.40
N GLU A 45 7.24 -9.06 -14.38
CA GLU A 45 8.26 -8.03 -14.28
C GLU A 45 7.99 -7.10 -13.09
N HIS A 46 8.95 -6.99 -12.17
CA HIS A 46 8.77 -6.24 -10.93
C HIS A 46 8.53 -4.75 -11.15
N LEU A 47 9.09 -4.18 -12.22
CA LEU A 47 8.93 -2.76 -12.58
C LEU A 47 7.72 -2.50 -13.49
N SER A 48 6.80 -3.47 -13.61
CA SER A 48 5.58 -3.27 -14.39
C SER A 48 4.63 -2.30 -13.69
N ASN A 49 4.36 -1.17 -14.34
CA ASN A 49 3.35 -0.18 -13.92
C ASN A 49 1.92 -0.52 -14.36
N LYS A 50 1.64 -1.81 -14.63
CA LYS A 50 0.27 -2.26 -14.88
C LYS A 50 -0.33 -2.69 -13.54
N PRO A 51 -1.26 -1.97 -12.91
CA PRO A 51 -1.79 -2.37 -11.62
C PRO A 51 -2.49 -3.73 -11.67
N LEU A 52 -2.52 -4.44 -10.53
CA LEU A 52 -3.26 -5.68 -10.35
C LEU A 52 -4.40 -5.48 -9.36
N ASP A 53 -5.52 -6.13 -9.64
CA ASP A 53 -6.75 -6.01 -8.85
C ASP A 53 -6.55 -6.43 -7.39
N CYS A 54 -6.94 -5.53 -6.49
CA CYS A 54 -6.92 -5.71 -5.05
C CYS A 54 -8.18 -5.09 -4.43
N THR A 55 -8.40 -5.39 -3.15
CA THR A 55 -9.36 -4.68 -2.29
C THR A 55 -8.61 -4.06 -1.12
N PHE A 56 -8.81 -2.77 -0.88
CA PHE A 56 -8.21 -2.05 0.23
C PHE A 56 -9.17 -1.98 1.42
N VAL A 57 -8.64 -2.06 2.63
CA VAL A 57 -9.39 -1.87 3.88
C VAL A 57 -8.61 -0.95 4.80
N TYR A 58 -9.21 0.18 5.16
CA TYR A 58 -8.70 1.08 6.19
C TYR A 58 -9.39 0.80 7.54
N GLY A 59 -8.58 0.43 8.52
CA GLY A 59 -9.02 0.07 9.85
C GLY A 59 -9.90 -1.17 9.80
N ASN A 60 -11.11 -1.05 10.35
CA ASN A 60 -12.16 -2.07 10.32
C ASN A 60 -13.49 -1.49 9.81
N TYR A 61 -13.44 -0.33 9.14
CA TYR A 61 -14.65 0.46 8.84
C TYR A 61 -14.76 0.97 7.40
N ARG A 62 -13.67 1.01 6.62
CA ARG A 62 -13.72 1.45 5.22
C ARG A 62 -13.10 0.41 4.31
N VAL A 63 -13.85 -0.02 3.30
CA VAL A 63 -13.40 -0.94 2.25
C VAL A 63 -13.50 -0.20 0.92
N ILE A 64 -12.47 -0.31 0.08
CA ILE A 64 -12.46 0.22 -1.28
C ILE A 64 -12.11 -0.93 -2.21
N TYR A 65 -13.02 -1.25 -3.13
CA TYR A 65 -12.87 -2.35 -4.09
C TYR A 65 -12.22 -1.86 -5.39
N ASN A 66 -11.82 -2.81 -6.24
CA ASN A 66 -11.27 -2.54 -7.57
C ASN A 66 -10.05 -1.61 -7.56
N ILE A 67 -9.27 -1.62 -6.48
CA ILE A 67 -8.03 -0.86 -6.40
C ILE A 67 -6.93 -1.57 -7.20
N GLY A 68 -5.98 -0.79 -7.70
CA GLY A 68 -4.82 -1.27 -8.43
C GLY A 68 -3.56 -1.29 -7.60
N GLY A 69 -3.00 -2.48 -7.32
CA GLY A 69 -1.72 -2.64 -6.62
C GLY A 69 -0.56 -2.92 -7.56
N GLN A 70 0.58 -2.29 -7.30
CA GLN A 70 1.86 -2.59 -7.96
C GLN A 70 3.04 -2.31 -7.03
N TYR A 71 4.23 -2.81 -7.37
CA TYR A 71 5.44 -2.43 -6.64
C TYR A 71 5.78 -0.96 -6.92
N SER A 72 6.43 -0.33 -5.95
CA SER A 72 7.00 1.01 -6.08
C SER A 72 8.51 0.97 -5.83
N GLY A 73 9.16 2.09 -6.14
CA GLY A 73 10.59 2.27 -5.95
C GLY A 73 11.44 1.65 -7.07
N SER A 74 12.67 2.15 -7.18
CA SER A 74 13.67 1.54 -8.07
C SER A 74 14.30 0.32 -7.39
N PRO A 75 14.96 -0.58 -8.13
CA PRO A 75 15.72 -1.68 -7.53
C PRO A 75 16.84 -1.22 -6.57
N TYR A 76 17.26 0.04 -6.65
CA TYR A 76 18.23 0.61 -5.70
C TYR A 76 17.59 1.04 -4.37
N HIS A 77 16.30 1.38 -4.40
CA HIS A 77 15.53 1.78 -3.22
C HIS A 77 14.80 0.60 -2.59
N ALA A 78 14.18 -0.26 -3.38
CA ALA A 78 13.49 -1.46 -2.92
C ALA A 78 14.05 -2.71 -3.63
N PRO A 79 15.28 -3.17 -3.32
CA PRO A 79 15.92 -4.29 -4.03
C PRO A 79 15.22 -5.64 -3.83
N GLY A 80 14.33 -5.74 -2.83
CA GLY A 80 13.82 -7.00 -2.32
C GLY A 80 12.76 -7.71 -3.15
N PHE A 81 12.31 -7.18 -4.30
CA PHE A 81 11.13 -7.71 -4.99
C PHE A 81 11.19 -9.24 -5.21
N ASN A 82 10.23 -9.96 -4.64
CA ASN A 82 10.02 -11.39 -4.92
C ASN A 82 8.53 -11.74 -4.99
N SER A 83 7.76 -11.33 -3.99
CA SER A 83 6.30 -11.41 -3.95
C SER A 83 5.74 -10.28 -3.09
N PRO A 84 4.48 -9.87 -3.28
CA PRO A 84 3.85 -8.84 -2.47
C PRO A 84 3.80 -9.18 -0.98
N VAL A 85 3.90 -10.47 -0.63
CA VAL A 85 3.88 -10.97 0.75
C VAL A 85 5.23 -11.52 1.23
N GLY A 86 6.28 -11.42 0.40
CA GLY A 86 7.62 -11.95 0.69
C GLY A 86 8.51 -10.90 1.35
N ASN A 87 9.64 -10.61 0.74
CA ASN A 87 10.56 -9.57 1.18
C ASN A 87 9.85 -8.22 1.26
N VAL A 88 10.34 -7.35 2.14
CA VAL A 88 9.81 -6.00 2.28
C VAL A 88 10.21 -5.17 1.06
N CYS A 89 9.26 -4.42 0.54
CA CYS A 89 9.41 -3.52 -0.60
C CYS A 89 8.29 -2.49 -0.55
N ASP A 90 8.35 -1.51 -1.46
CA ASP A 90 7.35 -0.47 -1.55
C ASP A 90 6.22 -0.86 -2.50
N TYR A 91 5.07 -0.22 -2.33
CA TYR A 91 3.88 -0.46 -3.13
C TYR A 91 3.27 0.87 -3.58
N VAL A 92 2.65 0.91 -4.76
CA VAL A 92 1.69 1.96 -5.13
C VAL A 92 0.30 1.34 -5.16
N LEU A 93 -0.66 2.03 -4.55
CA LEU A 93 -2.07 1.71 -4.66
C LEU A 93 -2.78 2.82 -5.43
N ASN A 94 -3.58 2.42 -6.42
CA ASN A 94 -4.41 3.29 -7.24
C ASN A 94 -5.87 3.01 -6.90
N PHE A 95 -6.63 4.03 -6.57
CA PHE A 95 -8.04 3.98 -6.17
C PHE A 95 -8.93 4.39 -7.33
N PRO A 96 -10.17 3.88 -7.39
CA PRO A 96 -11.17 4.39 -8.32
C PRO A 96 -11.39 5.90 -8.15
N GLU A 97 -11.60 6.63 -9.25
CA GLU A 97 -11.83 8.08 -9.25
C GLU A 97 -13.05 8.49 -8.40
N ASP A 98 -14.03 7.59 -8.25
CA ASP A 98 -15.26 7.78 -7.50
C ASP A 98 -15.18 7.34 -6.03
N ASP A 99 -14.11 6.68 -5.60
CA ASP A 99 -13.88 6.28 -4.19
C ASP A 99 -12.43 6.56 -3.73
N PRO A 100 -12.01 7.84 -3.67
CA PRO A 100 -10.65 8.22 -3.29
C PRO A 100 -10.38 8.01 -1.78
N LEU A 101 -9.15 7.64 -1.42
CA LEU A 101 -8.74 7.55 -0.02
C LEU A 101 -8.22 8.91 0.46
N LEU A 102 -8.91 9.49 1.46
CA LEU A 102 -8.54 10.77 2.07
C LEU A 102 -8.40 11.92 1.07
N GLY A 103 -9.15 11.86 -0.03
CA GLY A 103 -9.14 12.87 -1.09
C GLY A 103 -8.27 12.54 -2.30
N GLU A 104 -7.45 11.50 -2.22
CA GLU A 104 -6.48 11.14 -3.26
C GLU A 104 -6.81 9.81 -3.95
N THR A 105 -6.46 9.73 -5.23
CA THR A 105 -6.66 8.53 -6.06
C THR A 105 -5.45 7.62 -6.12
N ASP A 106 -4.31 8.03 -5.58
CA ASP A 106 -3.17 7.14 -5.41
C ASP A 106 -2.26 7.55 -4.25
N PHE A 107 -1.44 6.60 -3.82
CA PHE A 107 -0.34 6.87 -2.91
C PHE A 107 0.72 5.77 -3.00
N THR A 108 1.92 6.12 -2.53
CA THR A 108 2.99 5.16 -2.28
C THR A 108 3.00 4.74 -0.82
N LEU A 109 3.08 3.43 -0.60
CA LEU A 109 3.43 2.81 0.68
C LEU A 109 4.92 2.55 0.70
N GLN A 110 5.65 3.45 1.36
CA GLN A 110 7.10 3.43 1.42
C GLN A 110 7.58 2.73 2.69
N TRP A 111 8.53 1.81 2.57
CA TRP A 111 9.28 1.29 3.70
C TRP A 111 10.37 2.33 4.08
N PRO A 112 10.37 2.88 5.32
CA PRO A 112 11.20 4.04 5.61
C PRO A 112 12.70 3.86 5.38
N GLY A 113 13.30 4.88 4.76
CA GLY A 113 14.70 4.87 4.35
C GLY A 113 14.95 4.13 3.04
N ASN A 114 16.18 4.22 2.53
CA ASN A 114 16.57 3.55 1.29
C ASN A 114 16.76 2.04 1.57
N GLY A 115 15.86 1.21 1.08
CA GLY A 115 15.87 -0.24 1.32
C GLY A 115 15.60 -0.63 2.77
N GLY A 116 14.82 0.18 3.49
CA GLY A 116 14.59 -0.03 4.93
C GLY A 116 15.76 0.37 5.82
N GLY A 117 16.71 1.16 5.30
CA GLY A 117 17.90 1.59 6.03
C GLY A 117 17.66 2.58 7.19
N ASP A 118 16.41 2.96 7.44
CA ASP A 118 16.05 3.79 8.59
C ASP A 118 15.34 3.01 9.71
N ASN A 119 16.15 2.42 10.59
CA ASN A 119 15.65 1.70 11.78
C ASN A 119 14.97 2.61 12.82
N THR A 120 15.01 3.93 12.66
CA THR A 120 14.29 4.85 13.53
C THR A 120 12.87 5.13 13.03
N TYR A 121 12.61 4.93 11.74
CA TYR A 121 11.38 5.34 11.06
C TYR A 121 11.05 6.84 11.20
N GLN A 122 12.04 7.69 11.50
CA GLN A 122 11.84 9.12 11.77
C GLN A 122 12.61 10.04 10.81
N ARG A 123 13.60 9.55 10.06
CA ARG A 123 14.49 10.44 9.29
C ARG A 123 13.73 11.17 8.18
N GLU A 124 12.93 10.45 7.39
CA GLU A 124 12.12 11.07 6.33
C GLU A 124 11.03 11.97 6.93
N GLN A 125 10.30 11.51 7.95
CA GLN A 125 9.33 12.34 8.69
C GLN A 125 9.92 13.67 9.17
N THR A 126 11.10 13.60 9.80
CA THR A 126 11.79 14.78 10.31
C THR A 126 12.22 15.70 9.17
N ALA A 127 12.74 15.15 8.07
CA ALA A 127 13.15 15.94 6.90
C ALA A 127 11.97 16.70 6.27
N TYR A 128 10.83 16.03 6.07
CA TYR A 128 9.62 16.66 5.51
C TYR A 128 8.96 17.61 6.51
N TRP A 129 9.04 17.34 7.81
CA TRP A 129 8.64 18.29 8.85
C TRP A 129 9.48 19.57 8.81
N ILE A 130 10.81 19.46 8.69
CA ILE A 130 11.70 20.63 8.54
C ILE A 130 11.31 21.42 7.30
N ALA A 131 11.11 20.77 6.15
CA ALA A 131 10.69 21.41 4.91
C ALA A 131 9.40 22.23 5.10
N ASN A 132 8.41 21.67 5.79
CA ASN A 132 7.19 22.37 6.17
C ASN A 132 7.48 23.59 7.08
N GLN A 133 8.32 23.43 8.11
CA GLN A 133 8.64 24.53 9.04
C GLN A 133 9.34 25.72 8.36
N ILE A 134 10.05 25.49 7.26
CA ILE A 134 10.72 26.55 6.49
C ILE A 134 9.89 27.03 5.28
N GLY A 135 8.63 26.61 5.19
CA GLY A 135 7.68 27.06 4.16
C GLY A 135 7.93 26.48 2.76
N LEU A 136 8.65 25.36 2.65
CA LEU A 136 8.78 24.65 1.38
C LEU A 136 7.56 23.73 1.14
N PRO A 137 7.17 23.53 -0.13
CA PRO A 137 6.29 22.43 -0.48
C PRO A 137 6.84 21.11 0.05
N TYR A 138 5.98 20.30 0.63
CA TYR A 138 6.35 19.01 1.21
C TYR A 138 5.24 18.00 0.95
N CYS A 139 5.61 16.73 0.76
CA CYS A 139 4.66 15.63 0.76
C CYS A 139 4.40 15.24 2.21
N TYR A 140 3.14 15.31 2.65
CA TYR A 140 2.77 14.82 3.97
C TYR A 140 2.89 13.29 3.99
N ARG A 141 3.42 12.75 5.09
CA ARG A 141 3.71 11.32 5.26
C ARG A 141 3.07 10.82 6.54
N ARG A 142 2.33 9.71 6.49
CA ARG A 142 1.66 9.14 7.67
C ARG A 142 2.19 7.74 7.97
N HIS A 143 2.58 7.50 9.22
CA HIS A 143 2.90 6.14 9.66
C HIS A 143 1.66 5.23 9.68
N VAL A 144 1.78 4.06 9.08
CA VAL A 144 0.71 3.06 8.98
C VAL A 144 1.22 1.64 9.22
N ASN A 145 0.40 0.83 9.88
CA ASN A 145 0.55 -0.61 9.89
C ASN A 145 0.08 -1.16 8.54
N LEU A 146 0.96 -1.84 7.80
CA LEU A 146 0.63 -2.45 6.51
C LEU A 146 0.53 -3.98 6.62
N LEU A 147 -0.60 -4.51 6.18
CA LEU A 147 -0.82 -5.95 6.00
C LEU A 147 -1.24 -6.24 4.55
N ILE A 148 -0.66 -7.29 3.96
CA ILE A 148 -1.03 -7.75 2.62
C ILE A 148 -1.36 -9.23 2.70
N ASN A 149 -2.57 -9.61 2.30
CA ASN A 149 -3.07 -10.97 2.47
C ASN A 149 -2.84 -11.54 3.90
N GLY A 150 -2.97 -10.68 4.92
CA GLY A 150 -2.79 -11.02 6.33
C GLY A 150 -1.32 -11.06 6.81
N SER A 151 -0.35 -10.89 5.93
CA SER A 151 1.07 -10.79 6.27
C SER A 151 1.44 -9.34 6.61
N ARG A 152 1.94 -9.10 7.82
CA ARG A 152 2.50 -7.80 8.21
C ARG A 152 3.80 -7.56 7.46
N ARG A 153 3.95 -6.39 6.84
CA ARG A 153 5.06 -6.14 5.90
C ARG A 153 6.35 -5.68 6.57
N ALA A 154 6.27 -4.75 7.51
CA ALA A 154 7.39 -4.30 8.33
C ALA A 154 6.87 -3.81 9.69
N GLU A 155 7.77 -3.28 10.53
CA GLU A 155 7.37 -2.62 11.77
C GLU A 155 6.50 -1.40 11.52
N MET A 156 6.83 -0.60 10.50
CA MET A 156 6.04 0.54 10.08
C MET A 156 6.26 0.84 8.58
N PHE A 157 5.22 1.33 7.93
CA PHE A 157 5.26 1.90 6.59
C PHE A 157 4.85 3.38 6.64
N GLU A 158 5.16 4.12 5.60
CA GLU A 158 4.66 5.47 5.36
C GLU A 158 3.68 5.48 4.19
N ASP A 159 2.50 6.02 4.43
CA ASP A 159 1.55 6.46 3.42
C ASP A 159 1.99 7.85 2.92
N VAL A 160 2.33 7.93 1.63
CA VAL A 160 2.79 9.12 0.92
C VAL A 160 1.88 9.35 -0.28
N GLN A 161 0.84 10.17 -0.11
CA GLN A 161 -0.11 10.52 -1.17
C GLN A 161 0.51 11.51 -2.17
N GLN A 162 0.17 11.39 -3.46
CA GLN A 162 0.80 12.10 -4.58
C GLN A 162 -0.22 12.74 -5.51
#